data_AF-A0A344WGE7-F1
#
_entry.id   AF-A0A344WGE7-F1
#
_cell.length_a   1.000
_cell.length_b   1.000
_cell.length_c   1.000
_cell.angle_alpha   90.00
_cell.angle_beta   90.00
_cell.angle_gamma   90.00
#
_symmetry.space_group_name_H-M   'P 1'
#
loop_
_entity.id
_entity.type
_entity.pdbx_description
1 polymer ?
#
loop_
_entity_poly.entity_id
_entity_poly.type
_entity_poly.pdbx_seq_one_letter_code
_entity_poly.pdbx_strand_id
1 'polypeptide(L)'
;MAYGKFYKAALVPLFLISAAPILSACQTPPTALSPQEEAAVLTVTGSATYRERMAAPKGSVLKVELSDTSRADAPAISLADWSDSLDDGGVPKNFILRVNQTLDPRLTYTLRATVTGPDGTLLWTTDTVHQIEAVSGSVNAGTLVMVKVAPAPAAPSPEAPAILKLTGKDYRISAIGGQPVSGQRPMTVKFGEDGRVGGFGGCNTYGGSFGESDGKITFGDLISTMMACLDPRAGAQEGALYAAFKGTATFAPGADGKVILTGENGTEIELTPSGLKPLAGTRWQVETMGGTAVVAGSEPQINFEADGKINGTTGCNRFFGGYAQTGAELAFTGVGMTKMACMADGVMEQESAFGAILSGKTEGSIDSLGNLVIRGEDGVSFTARPLPAEGDVVEGDPATLGGGAWTVEDLNRGGVIDNTVLTLTFTEDGKVSGSTGCNNLSGSYTATGTSLTFSPLAMTRRACLTPALNNQETKFTAALQGEMAWRITADGALELTREGGHRVLLRR
;
A
#
# COMPACT_ATOMS: atom_id res chain seq x y z
N MET A 1 11.54 55.95 32.92
CA MET A 1 10.63 56.41 31.85
C MET A 1 9.23 56.40 32.43
N ALA A 2 8.74 57.58 32.80
CA ALA A 2 7.57 57.75 33.65
C ALA A 2 6.33 58.13 32.83
N TYR A 3 5.21 57.53 33.24
CA TYR A 3 3.84 57.79 32.83
C TYR A 3 3.44 59.28 32.92
N GLY A 4 2.75 59.78 31.90
CA GLY A 4 2.03 61.05 31.93
C GLY A 4 0.52 60.81 32.01
N LYS A 5 -0.09 61.29 33.09
CA LYS A 5 -1.48 61.11 33.50
C LYS A 5 -2.12 62.49 33.70
N PHE A 6 -3.36 62.66 33.22
CA PHE A 6 -4.38 63.66 33.63
C PHE A 6 -4.11 65.17 33.34
N TYR A 7 -5.06 66.07 33.08
CA TYR A 7 -6.35 66.32 33.75
C TYR A 7 -7.26 67.30 32.95
N LYS A 8 -8.60 67.13 33.11
CA LYS A 8 -9.71 68.10 33.37
C LYS A 8 -9.79 69.42 32.55
N ALA A 9 -10.93 70.09 32.36
CA ALA A 9 -12.38 69.95 32.57
C ALA A 9 -13.01 71.32 32.18
N ALA A 10 -14.36 71.40 32.20
CA ALA A 10 -15.19 72.64 32.30
C ALA A 10 -15.38 73.46 31.01
N LEU A 11 -16.48 74.19 30.74
CA LEU A 11 -17.89 74.24 31.16
C LEU A 11 -18.57 75.22 30.16
N VAL A 12 -19.70 74.80 29.57
CA VAL A 12 -20.93 75.51 29.09
C VAL A 12 -21.07 76.98 29.59
N PRO A 13 -21.61 77.99 28.83
CA PRO A 13 -23.02 78.06 28.38
C PRO A 13 -23.45 78.84 27.10
N LEU A 14 -24.57 78.36 26.52
CA LEU A 14 -25.86 79.04 26.22
C LEU A 14 -25.89 80.34 25.38
N PHE A 15 -26.61 80.32 24.24
CA PHE A 15 -27.65 81.31 23.94
C PHE A 15 -28.68 80.75 22.93
N LEU A 16 -29.96 80.88 23.30
CA LEU A 16 -31.17 80.61 22.51
C LEU A 16 -31.40 81.72 21.48
N ILE A 17 -32.04 81.40 20.34
CA ILE A 17 -33.25 82.10 19.82
C ILE A 17 -33.97 81.18 18.82
N SER A 18 -35.27 81.08 19.07
CA SER A 18 -36.34 80.37 18.38
C SER A 18 -36.92 81.16 17.20
N ALA A 19 -37.32 80.48 16.11
CA ALA A 19 -38.57 80.76 15.38
C ALA A 19 -38.90 79.60 14.41
N ALA A 20 -40.16 79.17 14.42
CA ALA A 20 -40.69 77.89 13.94
C ALA A 20 -41.39 78.00 12.55
N PRO A 21 -42.29 77.08 12.15
CA PRO A 21 -42.04 75.86 11.37
C PRO A 21 -42.76 75.88 10.00
N ILE A 22 -42.34 75.03 9.05
CA ILE A 22 -43.21 74.60 7.94
C ILE A 22 -43.08 73.07 7.83
N LEU A 23 -44.20 72.40 8.09
CA LEU A 23 -44.42 70.97 7.81
C LEU A 23 -44.43 70.75 6.29
N SER A 24 -43.56 69.89 5.78
CA SER A 24 -43.86 69.05 4.62
C SER A 24 -42.94 67.82 4.57
N ALA A 25 -43.47 66.78 3.96
CA ALA A 25 -43.12 65.37 4.06
C ALA A 25 -41.72 64.96 3.57
N CYS A 26 -41.31 63.77 4.01
CA CYS A 26 -40.14 62.99 3.64
C CYS A 26 -39.70 63.14 2.17
N GLN A 27 -38.45 63.56 1.97
CA GLN A 27 -37.65 63.13 0.82
C GLN A 27 -36.28 62.71 1.35
N THR A 28 -36.08 61.39 1.41
CA THR A 28 -34.75 60.79 1.37
C THR A 28 -33.98 61.39 0.20
N PRO A 29 -32.75 61.91 0.40
CA PRO A 29 -31.93 62.33 -0.71
C PRO A 29 -31.72 61.13 -1.66
N PRO A 30 -31.72 61.36 -2.99
CA PRO A 30 -31.48 60.27 -3.92
C PRO A 30 -30.11 59.68 -3.61
N THR A 31 -30.10 58.39 -3.30
CA THR A 31 -28.91 57.57 -3.30
C THR A 31 -28.17 57.85 -4.59
N ALA A 32 -27.00 58.47 -4.48
CA ALA A 32 -26.06 58.53 -5.59
C ALA A 32 -25.82 57.09 -6.03
N LEU A 33 -26.19 56.79 -7.27
CA LEU A 33 -25.78 55.57 -7.95
C LEU A 33 -24.25 55.52 -7.87
N SER A 34 -23.73 54.64 -7.00
CA SER A 34 -22.32 54.27 -6.99
C SER A 34 -22.01 53.39 -8.21
N PRO A 35 -20.79 53.47 -8.75
CA PRO A 35 -20.48 53.14 -10.14
C PRO A 35 -20.44 51.64 -10.38
N GLN A 36 -21.30 51.14 -11.27
CA GLN A 36 -21.15 49.83 -11.89
C GLN A 36 -21.26 49.98 -13.40
N GLU A 37 -20.22 50.55 -14.00
CA GLU A 37 -19.91 50.40 -15.42
C GLU A 37 -18.39 50.38 -15.59
N GLU A 38 -17.71 49.65 -14.69
CA GLU A 38 -16.32 49.27 -14.90
C GLU A 38 -16.33 48.19 -16.00
N ALA A 39 -15.83 48.54 -17.18
CA ALA A 39 -15.80 47.63 -18.32
C ALA A 39 -14.98 46.39 -17.94
N ALA A 40 -15.62 45.22 -17.94
CA ALA A 40 -14.96 43.96 -17.65
C ALA A 40 -13.74 43.78 -18.58
N VAL A 41 -12.59 43.43 -18.01
CA VAL A 41 -11.34 43.20 -18.75
C VAL A 41 -11.52 42.03 -19.72
N LEU A 42 -12.22 40.98 -19.28
CA LEU A 42 -12.63 39.85 -20.11
C LEU A 42 -14.11 39.52 -19.85
N THR A 43 -14.87 39.34 -20.93
CA THR A 43 -16.24 38.80 -20.89
C THR A 43 -16.25 37.41 -21.52
N VAL A 44 -16.68 36.41 -20.78
CA VAL A 44 -16.81 35.02 -21.26
C VAL A 44 -18.28 34.68 -21.37
N THR A 45 -18.74 34.34 -22.58
CA THR A 45 -20.12 33.91 -22.82
C THR A 45 -20.18 32.44 -23.22
N GLY A 46 -21.31 31.78 -23.01
CA GLY A 46 -21.49 30.40 -23.43
C GLY A 46 -22.84 29.85 -23.00
N SER A 47 -23.00 28.55 -23.16
CA SER A 47 -24.17 27.79 -22.69
C SER A 47 -23.73 26.59 -21.86
N ALA A 48 -24.54 26.18 -20.89
CA ALA A 48 -24.29 24.97 -20.11
C ALA A 48 -25.50 24.03 -20.22
N THR A 49 -25.22 22.74 -20.46
CA THR A 49 -26.23 21.69 -20.64
C THR A 49 -25.77 20.36 -20.05
N TYR A 50 -26.68 19.42 -19.86
CA TYR A 50 -26.39 18.00 -19.62
C TYR A 50 -27.19 17.14 -20.62
N ARG A 51 -26.84 15.85 -20.77
CA ARG A 51 -27.39 14.97 -21.84
C ARG A 51 -28.61 14.16 -21.40
N GLU A 52 -28.79 13.95 -20.10
CA GLU A 52 -29.84 13.14 -19.55
C GLU A 52 -31.22 13.77 -19.79
N ARG A 53 -32.21 12.96 -20.19
CA ARG A 53 -33.60 13.40 -20.39
C ARG A 53 -34.37 13.46 -19.06
N MET A 54 -33.79 14.13 -18.06
CA MET A 54 -34.39 14.32 -16.74
C MET A 54 -34.29 15.78 -16.33
N ALA A 55 -35.35 16.31 -15.73
CA ALA A 55 -35.30 17.62 -15.10
C ALA A 55 -34.44 17.53 -13.82
N ALA A 56 -33.63 18.56 -13.56
CA ALA A 56 -33.03 18.73 -12.24
C ALA A 56 -34.13 18.89 -11.18
N PRO A 57 -33.94 18.42 -9.94
CA PRO A 57 -34.88 18.63 -8.85
C PRO A 57 -35.21 20.12 -8.67
N LYS A 58 -36.44 20.44 -8.24
CA LYS A 58 -36.80 21.82 -7.90
C LYS A 58 -35.90 22.39 -6.80
N GLY A 59 -35.50 23.65 -6.95
CA GLY A 59 -34.52 24.32 -6.10
C GLY A 59 -33.06 24.06 -6.48
N SER A 60 -32.80 23.40 -7.62
CA SER A 60 -31.42 23.21 -8.11
C SER A 60 -30.86 24.49 -8.73
N VAL A 61 -29.59 24.77 -8.46
CA VAL A 61 -28.88 25.93 -8.97
C VAL A 61 -27.75 25.48 -9.89
N LEU A 62 -27.70 26.05 -11.10
CA LEU A 62 -26.57 25.93 -12.01
C LEU A 62 -25.59 27.05 -11.71
N LYS A 63 -24.31 26.71 -11.49
CA LYS A 63 -23.20 27.65 -11.36
C LYS A 63 -22.17 27.38 -12.45
N VAL A 64 -21.67 28.43 -13.08
CA VAL A 64 -20.53 28.40 -14.00
C VAL A 64 -19.45 29.31 -13.41
N GLU A 65 -18.23 28.79 -13.32
CA GLU A 65 -17.12 29.47 -12.66
C GLU A 65 -15.88 29.45 -13.55
N LEU A 66 -15.18 30.57 -13.62
CA LEU A 66 -13.85 30.69 -14.21
C LEU A 66 -12.81 30.75 -13.08
N SER A 67 -11.85 29.83 -13.10
CA SER A 67 -10.80 29.75 -12.09
C SER A 67 -9.40 29.72 -12.72
N ASP A 68 -8.41 30.23 -11.98
CA ASP A 68 -6.99 29.99 -12.24
C ASP A 68 -6.59 28.61 -11.73
N THR A 69 -6.12 27.77 -12.65
CA THR A 69 -5.67 26.38 -12.42
C THR A 69 -4.20 26.19 -12.82
N SER A 70 -3.41 27.28 -12.87
CA SER A 70 -1.97 27.23 -13.17
C SER A 70 -1.14 26.40 -12.19
N ARG A 71 -1.64 26.19 -10.96
CA ARG A 71 -0.97 25.41 -9.91
C ARG A 71 -1.72 24.11 -9.68
N ALA A 72 -1.09 22.99 -10.01
CA ALA A 72 -1.69 21.66 -9.83
C ALA A 72 -1.94 21.29 -8.35
N ASP A 73 -1.10 21.76 -7.43
CA ASP A 73 -1.11 21.37 -6.01
C ASP A 73 -1.77 22.41 -5.08
N ALA A 74 -2.47 23.40 -5.63
CA ALA A 74 -3.15 24.43 -4.86
C ALA A 74 -4.64 24.51 -5.24
N PRO A 75 -5.53 24.87 -4.29
CA PRO A 75 -6.92 25.15 -4.62
C PRO A 75 -7.02 26.18 -5.74
N ALA A 76 -7.86 25.89 -6.74
CA ALA A 76 -8.10 26.79 -7.86
C ALA A 76 -8.65 28.12 -7.34
N ILE A 77 -8.12 29.23 -7.85
CA ILE A 77 -8.53 30.58 -7.42
C ILE A 77 -9.70 31.03 -8.29
N SER A 78 -10.86 31.28 -7.69
CA SER A 78 -12.04 31.79 -8.38
C SER A 78 -11.83 33.22 -8.87
N LEU A 79 -12.08 33.48 -10.16
CA LEU A 79 -11.90 34.80 -10.78
C LEU A 79 -13.23 35.47 -11.11
N ALA A 80 -14.22 34.67 -11.51
CA ALA A 80 -15.58 35.11 -11.76
C ALA A 80 -16.53 33.92 -11.70
N ASP A 81 -17.75 34.14 -11.23
CA ASP A 81 -18.82 33.16 -11.26
C ASP A 81 -20.14 33.74 -11.75
N TRP A 82 -21.00 32.86 -12.22
CA TRP A 82 -22.35 33.12 -12.67
C TRP A 82 -23.23 31.98 -12.18
N SER A 83 -24.43 32.29 -11.72
CA SER A 83 -25.37 31.28 -11.26
C SER A 83 -26.80 31.60 -11.66
N ASP A 84 -27.61 30.58 -11.92
CA ASP A 84 -29.03 30.71 -12.22
C ASP A 84 -29.82 29.51 -11.67
N SER A 85 -31.10 29.72 -11.36
CA SER A 85 -32.00 28.64 -10.97
C SER A 85 -32.42 27.81 -12.18
N LEU A 86 -32.54 26.50 -11.97
CA LEU A 86 -33.06 25.57 -12.96
C LEU A 86 -34.58 25.34 -12.85
N ASP A 87 -35.27 26.03 -11.93
CA ASP A 87 -36.71 25.90 -11.73
C ASP A 87 -37.52 26.35 -12.97
N ASP A 88 -37.04 27.37 -13.67
CA ASP A 88 -37.72 28.01 -14.79
C ASP A 88 -37.24 27.49 -16.16
N GLY A 89 -37.33 26.17 -16.37
CA GLY A 89 -37.16 25.57 -17.71
C GLY A 89 -35.90 24.73 -17.93
N GLY A 90 -35.15 24.40 -16.87
CA GLY A 90 -34.01 23.49 -16.96
C GLY A 90 -32.86 24.01 -17.83
N VAL A 91 -32.10 23.08 -18.42
CA VAL A 91 -30.98 23.36 -19.33
C VAL A 91 -31.41 23.18 -20.80
N PRO A 92 -30.74 23.83 -21.78
CA PRO A 92 -29.53 24.65 -21.67
C PRO A 92 -29.78 26.07 -21.13
N LYS A 93 -28.82 26.58 -20.35
CA LYS A 93 -28.81 27.97 -19.86
C LYS A 93 -27.62 28.74 -20.42
N ASN A 94 -27.84 29.98 -20.83
CA ASN A 94 -26.79 30.87 -21.28
C ASN A 94 -26.18 31.61 -20.09
N PHE A 95 -24.85 31.73 -20.08
CA PHE A 95 -24.13 32.43 -19.04
C PHE A 95 -23.28 33.57 -19.61
N ILE A 96 -23.03 34.57 -18.77
CA ILE A 96 -22.12 35.69 -19.05
C ILE A 96 -21.29 35.92 -17.80
N LEU A 97 -20.00 35.58 -17.88
CA LEU A 97 -19.01 35.86 -16.84
C LEU A 97 -18.26 37.14 -17.19
N ARG A 98 -18.15 38.04 -16.22
CA ARG A 98 -17.41 39.29 -16.33
C ARG A 98 -16.23 39.26 -15.38
N VAL A 99 -15.03 39.32 -15.93
CA VAL A 99 -13.78 39.32 -15.18
C VAL A 99 -13.27 40.75 -15.10
N ASN A 100 -13.20 41.30 -13.89
CA ASN A 100 -12.86 42.71 -13.66
C ASN A 100 -11.36 42.93 -13.37
N GLN A 101 -10.54 41.89 -13.48
CA GLN A 101 -9.11 41.94 -13.22
C GLN A 101 -8.30 41.55 -14.45
N THR A 102 -7.07 42.06 -14.53
CA THR A 102 -6.14 41.71 -15.59
C THR A 102 -5.65 40.26 -15.41
N LEU A 103 -5.66 39.49 -16.49
CA LEU A 103 -5.21 38.11 -16.52
C LEU A 103 -3.78 38.01 -17.08
N ASP A 104 -2.97 37.13 -16.50
CA ASP A 104 -1.61 36.85 -16.96
C ASP A 104 -1.65 35.76 -18.04
N PRO A 105 -1.17 36.02 -19.26
CA PRO A 105 -1.17 35.04 -20.35
C PRO A 105 -0.30 33.80 -20.07
N ARG A 106 0.52 33.79 -19.02
CA ARG A 106 1.33 32.64 -18.61
C ARG A 106 0.58 31.65 -17.72
N LEU A 107 -0.60 32.00 -17.23
CA LEU A 107 -1.40 31.17 -16.34
C LEU A 107 -2.48 30.42 -17.12
N THR A 108 -3.02 29.38 -16.51
CA THR A 108 -4.06 28.53 -17.11
C THR A 108 -5.41 28.88 -16.47
N TYR A 109 -6.38 29.24 -17.31
CA TYR A 109 -7.73 29.59 -16.88
C TYR A 109 -8.74 28.58 -17.39
N THR A 110 -9.55 28.01 -16.51
CA THR A 110 -10.51 26.95 -16.86
C THR A 110 -11.91 27.28 -16.38
N LEU A 111 -12.89 26.99 -17.23
CA LEU A 111 -14.30 27.02 -16.89
C LEU A 111 -14.75 25.70 -16.30
N ARG A 112 -15.60 25.78 -15.28
CA ARG A 112 -16.31 24.63 -14.73
C ARG A 112 -17.79 24.98 -14.57
N ALA A 113 -18.66 24.07 -15.01
CA ALA A 113 -20.09 24.16 -14.70
C ALA A 113 -20.49 23.07 -13.71
N THR A 114 -21.36 23.42 -12.76
CA THR A 114 -21.87 22.55 -11.70
C THR A 114 -23.35 22.81 -11.48
N VAL A 115 -24.13 21.76 -11.26
CA VAL A 115 -25.51 21.87 -10.78
C VAL A 115 -25.57 21.29 -9.37
N THR A 116 -26.06 22.10 -8.43
CA THR A 116 -26.23 21.72 -7.02
C THR A 116 -27.71 21.62 -6.69
N GLY A 117 -28.12 20.56 -6.01
CA GLY A 117 -29.49 20.35 -5.53
C GLY A 117 -29.87 21.28 -4.37
N PRO A 118 -31.16 21.30 -3.98
CA PRO A 118 -31.67 22.16 -2.90
C PRO A 118 -31.08 21.83 -1.51
N ASP A 119 -30.54 20.62 -1.34
CA ASP A 119 -29.85 20.14 -0.14
C ASP A 119 -28.34 20.42 -0.16
N GLY A 120 -27.83 21.10 -1.18
CA GLY A 120 -26.41 21.39 -1.36
C GLY A 120 -25.61 20.25 -2.02
N THR A 121 -26.25 19.16 -2.44
CA THR A 121 -25.57 18.04 -3.10
C THR A 121 -25.18 18.39 -4.54
N LEU A 122 -23.94 18.06 -4.95
CA LEU A 122 -23.52 18.23 -6.33
C LEU A 122 -24.15 17.13 -7.21
N LEU A 123 -24.98 17.53 -8.17
CA LEU A 123 -25.76 16.60 -9.00
C LEU A 123 -25.15 16.42 -10.40
N TRP A 124 -24.59 17.48 -10.99
CA TRP A 124 -23.91 17.44 -12.28
C TRP A 124 -22.64 18.31 -12.27
N THR A 125 -21.61 17.92 -13.03
CA THR A 125 -20.40 18.72 -13.23
C THR A 125 -19.77 18.46 -14.59
N THR A 126 -19.02 19.42 -15.14
CA THR A 126 -18.16 19.19 -16.32
C THR A 126 -17.00 18.25 -15.95
N ASP A 127 -16.72 17.25 -16.79
CA ASP A 127 -15.64 16.26 -16.65
C ASP A 127 -14.46 16.48 -17.63
N THR A 128 -14.57 17.48 -18.49
CA THR A 128 -13.53 17.86 -19.46
C THR A 128 -12.97 19.24 -19.15
N VAL A 129 -11.70 19.47 -19.50
CA VAL A 129 -11.02 20.75 -19.29
C VAL A 129 -11.50 21.76 -20.34
N HIS A 130 -12.22 22.79 -19.89
CA HIS A 130 -12.66 23.90 -20.73
C HIS A 130 -11.77 25.13 -20.52
N GLN A 131 -10.61 25.16 -21.17
CA GLN A 131 -9.64 26.24 -21.02
C GLN A 131 -10.05 27.51 -21.81
N ILE A 132 -9.79 28.69 -21.24
CA ILE A 132 -9.96 29.99 -21.88
C ILE A 132 -8.58 30.60 -22.13
N GLU A 133 -8.23 30.76 -23.40
CA GLU A 133 -6.94 31.34 -23.81
C GLU A 133 -6.96 32.88 -23.84
N ALA A 134 -8.15 33.48 -23.97
CA ALA A 134 -8.28 34.93 -24.01
C ALA A 134 -8.09 35.55 -22.62
N VAL A 135 -7.18 36.52 -22.52
CA VAL A 135 -6.89 37.27 -21.27
C VAL A 135 -7.55 38.65 -21.22
N SER A 136 -8.17 39.09 -22.32
CA SER A 136 -8.95 40.33 -22.40
C SER A 136 -9.98 40.27 -23.55
N GLY A 137 -10.94 41.19 -23.54
CA GLY A 137 -11.96 41.33 -24.60
C GLY A 137 -13.20 40.48 -24.35
N SER A 138 -13.77 39.91 -25.41
CA SER A 138 -14.94 39.03 -25.33
C SER A 138 -14.66 37.70 -26.01
N VAL A 139 -14.95 36.59 -25.32
CA VAL A 139 -14.77 35.23 -25.82
C VAL A 139 -16.04 34.41 -25.62
N ASN A 140 -16.36 33.55 -26.59
CA ASN A 140 -17.46 32.58 -26.48
C ASN A 140 -16.86 31.20 -26.24
N ALA A 141 -17.16 30.61 -25.08
CA ALA A 141 -16.67 29.32 -24.62
C ALA A 141 -17.45 28.11 -25.19
N GLY A 142 -18.46 28.36 -26.02
CA GLY A 142 -19.32 27.32 -26.59
C GLY A 142 -20.26 26.71 -25.57
N THR A 143 -20.52 25.40 -25.71
CA THR A 143 -21.42 24.65 -24.84
C THR A 143 -20.64 23.77 -23.87
N LEU A 144 -20.79 24.05 -22.58
CA LEU A 144 -20.30 23.21 -21.49
C LEU A 144 -21.27 22.04 -21.31
N VAL A 145 -20.79 20.81 -21.49
CA VAL A 145 -21.59 19.61 -21.29
C VAL A 145 -21.22 19.01 -19.93
N MET A 146 -22.19 18.96 -19.02
CA MET A 146 -22.04 18.37 -17.71
C MET A 146 -22.48 16.90 -17.74
N VAL A 147 -21.82 16.10 -16.91
CA VAL A 147 -22.16 14.71 -16.63
C VAL A 147 -22.75 14.59 -15.23
N LYS A 148 -23.65 13.63 -15.03
CA LYS A 148 -24.21 13.36 -13.70
C LYS A 148 -23.10 12.87 -12.76
N VAL A 149 -23.04 13.46 -11.57
CA VAL A 149 -22.12 13.03 -10.53
C VAL A 149 -22.59 11.67 -10.01
N ALA A 150 -21.82 10.62 -10.29
CA ALA A 150 -21.93 9.38 -9.55
C ALA A 150 -21.63 9.71 -8.08
N PRO A 151 -22.38 9.15 -7.11
CA PRO A 151 -22.05 9.34 -5.70
C PRO A 151 -20.57 8.99 -5.53
N ALA A 152 -19.78 9.97 -5.08
CA ALA A 152 -18.40 9.73 -4.71
C ALA A 152 -18.42 8.53 -3.74
N PRO A 153 -17.53 7.53 -3.89
CA PRO A 153 -17.33 6.57 -2.81
C PRO A 153 -17.12 7.42 -1.56
N ALA A 154 -18.00 7.24 -0.58
CA ALA A 154 -18.07 8.11 0.58
C ALA A 154 -16.64 8.31 1.10
N ALA A 155 -16.19 9.56 1.13
CA ALA A 155 -14.98 9.89 1.87
C ALA A 155 -15.17 9.27 3.26
N PRO A 156 -14.24 8.44 3.75
CA PRO A 156 -14.41 7.81 5.04
C PRO A 156 -14.62 8.94 6.04
N SER A 157 -15.79 8.92 6.70
CA SER A 157 -15.99 9.62 7.97
C SER A 157 -14.77 9.33 8.84
N PRO A 158 -14.30 10.24 9.72
CA PRO A 158 -13.29 9.87 10.69
C PRO A 158 -13.86 8.65 11.43
N GLU A 159 -13.31 7.47 11.14
CA GLU A 159 -13.66 6.27 11.87
C GLU A 159 -13.36 6.62 13.32
N ALA A 160 -14.35 6.47 14.19
CA ALA A 160 -14.06 6.25 15.60
C ALA A 160 -12.89 5.25 15.64
N PRO A 161 -11.82 5.51 16.41
CA PRO A 161 -10.56 4.80 16.29
C PRO A 161 -10.85 3.31 16.17
N ALA A 162 -10.47 2.71 15.04
CA ALA A 162 -10.81 1.34 14.72
C ALA A 162 -10.48 0.49 15.95
N ILE A 163 -11.52 0.02 16.63
CA ILE A 163 -11.35 -0.81 17.82
C ILE A 163 -10.62 -2.04 17.31
N LEU A 164 -9.38 -2.24 17.79
CA LEU A 164 -8.58 -3.38 17.39
C LEU A 164 -9.44 -4.63 17.59
N LYS A 165 -9.69 -5.34 16.49
CA LYS A 165 -10.47 -6.58 16.47
C LYS A 165 -9.56 -7.69 16.00
N LEU A 166 -9.56 -8.83 16.69
CA LEU A 166 -8.75 -9.99 16.32
C LEU A 166 -9.55 -11.01 15.52
N THR A 167 -10.85 -11.13 15.80
CA THR A 167 -11.81 -11.96 15.07
C THR A 167 -11.77 -11.68 13.56
N GLY A 168 -11.78 -12.75 12.76
CA GLY A 168 -11.66 -12.72 11.30
C GLY A 168 -10.22 -12.60 10.79
N LYS A 169 -9.20 -12.66 11.66
CA LYS A 169 -7.80 -12.42 11.27
C LYS A 169 -6.88 -13.57 11.64
N ASP A 170 -5.83 -13.66 10.84
CA ASP A 170 -4.77 -14.65 10.95
C ASP A 170 -3.47 -13.91 11.33
N TYR A 171 -2.67 -14.51 12.19
CA TYR A 171 -1.41 -13.94 12.69
C TYR A 171 -0.30 -14.99 12.73
N ARG A 172 0.92 -14.53 12.51
CA ARG A 172 2.15 -15.23 12.86
C ARG A 172 2.56 -14.77 14.24
N ILE A 173 2.98 -15.71 15.08
CA ILE A 173 3.55 -15.38 16.39
C ILE A 173 5.04 -15.11 16.17
N SER A 174 5.50 -13.89 16.42
CA SER A 174 6.89 -13.46 16.21
C SER A 174 7.73 -13.58 17.48
N ALA A 175 7.13 -13.37 18.66
CA ALA A 175 7.81 -13.50 19.94
C ALA A 175 6.85 -13.98 21.05
N ILE A 176 7.42 -14.67 22.05
CA ILE A 176 6.72 -15.16 23.25
C ILE A 176 7.56 -14.79 24.46
N GLY A 177 6.98 -14.05 25.41
CA GLY A 177 7.67 -13.57 26.61
C GLY A 177 8.90 -12.69 26.28
N GLY A 178 8.82 -11.89 25.22
CA GLY A 178 9.92 -11.05 24.73
C GLY A 178 11.05 -11.81 24.01
N GLN A 179 10.93 -13.12 23.82
CA GLN A 179 11.91 -13.92 23.07
C GLN A 179 11.37 -14.26 21.68
N PRO A 180 12.14 -14.04 20.60
CA PRO A 180 11.74 -14.47 19.25
C PRO A 180 11.44 -15.97 19.19
N VAL A 181 10.35 -16.33 18.50
CA VAL A 181 10.00 -17.75 18.29
C VAL A 181 11.07 -18.45 17.47
N SER A 182 11.30 -19.73 17.76
CA SER A 182 12.29 -20.58 17.10
C SER A 182 11.64 -21.81 16.48
N GLY A 183 12.21 -22.33 15.39
CA GLY A 183 11.73 -23.53 14.71
C GLY A 183 11.64 -23.38 13.19
N GLN A 184 11.65 -24.51 12.49
CA GLN A 184 11.62 -24.56 11.02
C GLN A 184 10.28 -24.13 10.41
N ARG A 185 9.19 -24.21 11.19
CA ARG A 185 7.85 -23.83 10.74
C ARG A 185 7.34 -22.67 11.60
N PRO A 186 6.69 -21.65 10.99
CA PRO A 186 6.20 -20.50 11.73
C PRO A 186 5.08 -20.90 12.69
N MET A 187 5.13 -20.38 13.91
CA MET A 187 4.00 -20.46 14.84
C MET A 187 2.88 -19.52 14.38
N THR A 188 1.64 -19.99 14.41
CA THR A 188 0.48 -19.28 13.85
C THR A 188 -0.70 -19.31 14.80
N VAL A 189 -1.56 -18.29 14.70
CA VAL A 189 -2.88 -18.26 15.34
C VAL A 189 -3.90 -17.64 14.38
N LYS A 190 -5.07 -18.26 14.28
CA LYS A 190 -6.23 -17.80 13.55
C LYS A 190 -7.38 -17.59 14.51
N PHE A 191 -8.03 -16.43 14.41
CA PHE A 191 -9.25 -16.11 15.15
C PHE A 191 -10.41 -16.08 14.15
N GLY A 192 -11.12 -17.18 13.98
CA GLY A 192 -12.22 -17.31 13.02
C GLY A 192 -13.45 -16.49 13.41
N GLU A 193 -14.24 -16.07 12.41
CA GLU A 193 -15.52 -15.37 12.63
C GLU A 193 -16.58 -16.26 13.29
N ASP A 194 -16.39 -17.57 13.23
CA ASP A 194 -17.21 -18.60 13.87
C ASP A 194 -16.89 -18.79 15.36
N GLY A 195 -15.99 -17.97 15.93
CA GLY A 195 -15.54 -18.07 17.32
C GLY A 195 -14.57 -19.22 17.56
N ARG A 196 -13.95 -19.76 16.50
CA ARG A 196 -12.91 -20.80 16.61
C ARG A 196 -11.52 -20.19 16.59
N VAL A 197 -10.68 -20.63 17.52
CA VAL A 197 -9.25 -20.33 17.50
C VAL A 197 -8.49 -21.59 17.10
N GLY A 198 -7.43 -21.44 16.31
CA GLY A 198 -6.55 -22.56 16.01
C GLY A 198 -5.25 -22.10 15.37
N GLY A 199 -4.29 -23.00 15.30
CA GLY A 199 -2.99 -22.67 14.75
C GLY A 199 -1.93 -23.72 15.02
N PHE A 200 -0.68 -23.33 14.79
CA PHE A 200 0.50 -24.15 15.03
C PHE A 200 1.31 -23.57 16.19
N GLY A 201 1.43 -24.34 17.26
CA GLY A 201 2.08 -23.96 18.52
C GLY A 201 3.58 -24.29 18.59
N GLY A 202 4.18 -24.84 17.53
CA GLY A 202 5.61 -25.12 17.47
C GLY A 202 5.93 -26.57 17.08
N CYS A 203 5.46 -27.55 17.85
CA CYS A 203 5.45 -28.95 17.41
C CYS A 203 4.04 -29.47 17.19
N ASN A 204 3.04 -28.92 17.89
CA ASN A 204 1.66 -29.32 17.77
C ASN A 204 0.80 -28.30 17.03
N THR A 205 -0.20 -28.81 16.34
CA THR A 205 -1.38 -28.01 16.00
C THR A 205 -2.35 -27.99 17.17
N TYR A 206 -3.00 -26.85 17.38
CA TYR A 206 -4.01 -26.67 18.41
C TYR A 206 -5.29 -26.04 17.85
N GLY A 207 -6.38 -26.19 18.58
CA GLY A 207 -7.65 -25.55 18.27
C GLY A 207 -8.59 -25.50 19.46
N GLY A 208 -9.60 -24.64 19.40
CA GLY A 208 -10.60 -24.49 20.44
C GLY A 208 -11.61 -23.41 20.10
N SER A 209 -12.28 -22.89 21.12
CA SER A 209 -13.17 -21.73 20.99
C SER A 209 -12.55 -20.49 21.62
N PHE A 210 -13.01 -19.32 21.18
CA PHE A 210 -12.72 -18.06 21.84
C PHE A 210 -13.94 -17.14 21.78
N GLY A 211 -14.01 -16.21 22.71
CA GLY A 211 -14.92 -15.06 22.66
C GLY A 211 -14.11 -13.77 22.74
N GLU A 212 -14.52 -12.76 21.99
CA GLU A 212 -13.90 -11.43 22.00
C GLU A 212 -14.90 -10.39 22.52
N SER A 213 -14.53 -9.65 23.56
CA SER A 213 -15.29 -8.49 24.06
C SER A 213 -14.34 -7.46 24.69
N ASP A 214 -14.61 -6.17 24.47
CA ASP A 214 -13.97 -5.06 25.20
C ASP A 214 -12.43 -5.10 25.26
N GLY A 215 -11.76 -5.41 24.13
CA GLY A 215 -10.29 -5.49 24.07
C GLY A 215 -9.70 -6.72 24.76
N LYS A 216 -10.54 -7.72 25.07
CA LYS A 216 -10.16 -8.99 25.67
C LYS A 216 -10.59 -10.16 24.81
N ILE A 217 -9.80 -11.22 24.87
CA ILE A 217 -10.14 -12.54 24.37
C ILE A 217 -10.26 -13.50 25.54
N THR A 218 -11.36 -14.24 25.60
CA THR A 218 -11.52 -15.37 26.52
C THR A 218 -11.44 -16.65 25.72
N PHE A 219 -10.41 -17.45 25.97
CA PHE A 219 -10.22 -18.75 25.35
C PHE A 219 -11.04 -19.81 26.09
N GLY A 220 -11.75 -20.65 25.33
CA GLY A 220 -12.33 -21.88 25.83
C GLY A 220 -11.30 -23.00 25.92
N ASP A 221 -11.77 -24.23 26.06
CA ASP A 221 -10.89 -25.40 26.10
C ASP A 221 -10.12 -25.55 24.78
N LEU A 222 -8.79 -25.65 24.90
CA LEU A 222 -7.90 -25.92 23.78
C LEU A 222 -7.58 -27.41 23.70
N ILE A 223 -7.66 -27.96 22.50
CA ILE A 223 -7.18 -29.29 22.14
C ILE A 223 -5.88 -29.17 21.34
N SER A 224 -4.99 -30.15 21.48
CA SER A 224 -3.68 -30.17 20.83
C SER A 224 -3.27 -31.61 20.45
N THR A 225 -2.38 -31.75 19.47
CA THR A 225 -1.94 -33.04 18.90
C THR A 225 -0.91 -33.79 19.75
N MET A 226 -0.47 -33.24 20.89
CA MET A 226 0.37 -33.86 21.93
C MET A 226 1.67 -34.57 21.47
N MET A 227 2.21 -34.24 20.30
CA MET A 227 3.55 -34.60 19.86
C MET A 227 4.59 -33.89 20.73
N ALA A 228 5.62 -34.61 21.17
CA ALA A 228 6.72 -34.01 21.91
C ALA A 228 7.60 -33.15 20.97
N CYS A 229 7.92 -31.93 21.39
CA CYS A 229 8.91 -31.12 20.71
C CYS A 229 10.30 -31.74 20.89
N LEU A 230 11.00 -32.03 19.79
CA LEU A 230 12.38 -32.53 19.83
C LEU A 230 13.36 -31.47 20.32
N ASP A 231 13.09 -30.20 20.01
CA ASP A 231 13.86 -29.05 20.48
C ASP A 231 13.29 -28.57 21.84
N PRO A 232 14.11 -28.51 22.92
CA PRO A 232 13.66 -28.07 24.23
C PRO A 232 13.20 -26.60 24.28
N ARG A 233 13.78 -25.72 23.45
CA ARG A 233 13.38 -24.31 23.34
C ARG A 233 12.03 -24.20 22.64
N ALA A 234 11.80 -24.97 21.57
CA ALA A 234 10.50 -25.04 20.91
C ALA A 234 9.42 -25.56 21.86
N GLY A 235 9.73 -26.59 22.67
CA GLY A 235 8.82 -27.10 23.70
C GLY A 235 8.47 -26.07 24.79
N ALA A 236 9.47 -25.29 25.24
CA ALA A 236 9.23 -24.21 26.19
C ALA A 236 8.36 -23.09 25.60
N GLN A 237 8.59 -22.72 24.32
CA GLN A 237 7.80 -21.72 23.61
C GLN A 237 6.35 -22.17 23.38
N GLU A 238 6.14 -23.43 22.99
CA GLU A 238 4.81 -24.02 22.87
C GLU A 238 4.05 -24.00 24.21
N GLY A 239 4.71 -24.43 25.29
CA GLY A 239 4.11 -24.42 26.62
C GLY A 239 3.74 -23.01 27.09
N ALA A 240 4.60 -22.02 26.83
CA ALA A 240 4.34 -20.63 27.14
C ALA A 240 3.16 -20.05 26.34
N LEU A 241 3.03 -20.43 25.06
CA LEU A 241 1.88 -20.07 24.24
C LEU A 241 0.57 -20.59 24.85
N TYR A 242 0.50 -21.89 25.15
CA TYR A 242 -0.72 -22.49 25.71
C TYR A 242 -1.06 -21.95 27.09
N ALA A 243 -0.05 -21.60 27.90
CA ALA A 243 -0.28 -20.94 29.17
C ALA A 243 -0.87 -19.54 28.99
N ALA A 244 -0.44 -18.78 27.97
CA ALA A 244 -0.99 -17.46 27.64
C ALA A 244 -2.43 -17.55 27.11
N PHE A 245 -2.79 -18.64 26.42
CA PHE A 245 -4.13 -18.86 25.89
C PHE A 245 -5.06 -19.58 26.87
N LYS A 246 -4.72 -19.62 28.16
CA LYS A 246 -5.59 -20.17 29.19
C LYS A 246 -6.37 -19.04 29.87
N GLY A 247 -7.69 -19.11 29.82
CA GLY A 247 -8.56 -18.10 30.43
C GLY A 247 -8.69 -16.85 29.56
N THR A 248 -8.57 -15.68 30.16
CA THR A 248 -8.69 -14.40 29.45
C THR A 248 -7.31 -13.79 29.16
N ALA A 249 -7.19 -13.17 28.00
CA ALA A 249 -6.05 -12.35 27.61
C ALA A 249 -6.54 -10.95 27.21
N THR A 250 -5.74 -9.93 27.50
CA THR A 250 -5.92 -8.59 26.93
C THR A 250 -5.12 -8.49 25.64
N PHE A 251 -5.52 -7.61 24.74
CA PHE A 251 -4.72 -7.32 23.56
C PHE A 251 -4.67 -5.82 23.26
N ALA A 252 -3.55 -5.38 22.72
CA ALA A 252 -3.29 -3.98 22.39
C ALA A 252 -2.46 -3.86 21.11
N PRO A 253 -2.53 -2.71 20.40
CA PRO A 253 -1.62 -2.41 19.30
C PRO A 253 -0.16 -2.40 19.79
N GLY A 254 0.72 -3.07 19.04
CA GLY A 254 2.17 -2.99 19.19
C GLY A 254 2.82 -2.12 18.11
N ALA A 255 4.15 -2.04 18.12
CA ALA A 255 4.91 -1.37 17.06
C ALA A 255 4.73 -2.05 15.70
N ASP A 256 4.94 -1.31 14.60
CA ASP A 256 4.96 -1.83 13.22
C ASP A 256 3.69 -2.59 12.78
N GLY A 257 2.54 -2.23 13.34
CA GLY A 257 1.25 -2.88 13.04
C GLY A 257 1.08 -4.25 13.67
N LYS A 258 1.95 -4.62 14.61
CA LYS A 258 1.82 -5.84 15.41
C LYS A 258 0.71 -5.69 16.46
N VAL A 259 0.32 -6.80 17.05
CA VAL A 259 -0.59 -6.87 18.19
C VAL A 259 0.13 -7.57 19.33
N ILE A 260 0.05 -7.02 20.54
CA ILE A 260 0.53 -7.66 21.75
C ILE A 260 -0.66 -8.26 22.47
N LEU A 261 -0.66 -9.58 22.65
CA LEU A 261 -1.64 -10.30 23.45
C LEU A 261 -0.98 -10.68 24.79
N THR A 262 -1.58 -10.28 25.90
CA THR A 262 -1.06 -10.55 27.25
C THR A 262 -2.00 -11.50 27.97
N GLY A 263 -1.52 -12.72 28.24
CA GLY A 263 -2.27 -13.70 29.01
C GLY A 263 -2.40 -13.30 30.48
N GLU A 264 -3.37 -13.89 31.20
CA GLU A 264 -3.55 -13.71 32.65
C GLU A 264 -2.28 -14.00 33.47
N ASN A 265 -1.42 -14.89 32.97
CA ASN A 265 -0.13 -15.23 33.58
C ASN A 265 0.96 -14.17 33.34
N GLY A 266 0.67 -13.10 32.60
CA GLY A 266 1.61 -12.05 32.24
C GLY A 266 2.49 -12.37 31.03
N THR A 267 2.31 -13.54 30.39
CA THR A 267 3.05 -13.86 29.16
C THR A 267 2.55 -13.01 28.01
N GLU A 268 3.45 -12.24 27.41
CA GLU A 268 3.18 -11.47 26.20
C GLU A 268 3.46 -12.31 24.94
N ILE A 269 2.51 -12.29 24.01
CA ILE A 269 2.58 -12.92 22.70
C ILE A 269 2.55 -11.81 21.65
N GLU A 270 3.62 -11.69 20.88
CA GLU A 270 3.70 -10.73 19.78
C GLU A 270 3.13 -11.37 18.51
N LEU A 271 2.04 -10.79 18.02
CA LEU A 271 1.31 -11.22 16.84
C LEU A 271 1.60 -10.28 15.68
N THR A 272 2.16 -10.81 14.62
CA THR A 272 2.32 -10.10 13.35
C THR A 272 1.17 -10.51 12.44
N PRO A 273 0.34 -9.58 11.91
CA PRO A 273 -0.74 -9.92 10.99
C PRO A 273 -0.24 -10.77 9.82
N SER A 274 -0.89 -11.91 9.58
CA SER A 274 -0.61 -12.81 8.43
C SER A 274 -1.37 -12.42 7.17
N GLY A 275 -2.12 -11.30 7.22
CA GLY A 275 -2.81 -10.76 6.06
C GLY A 275 -1.82 -10.24 5.02
N LEU A 276 -2.13 -10.48 3.75
CA LEU A 276 -1.39 -9.87 2.65
C LEU A 276 -1.45 -8.35 2.79
N LYS A 277 -0.28 -7.71 2.98
CA LYS A 277 -0.18 -6.25 2.97
C LYS A 277 -0.65 -5.70 1.61
N PRO A 278 -1.07 -4.42 1.53
CA PRO A 278 -1.39 -3.81 0.25
C PRO A 278 -0.25 -4.01 -0.75
N LEU A 279 -0.57 -4.58 -1.91
CA LEU A 279 0.40 -4.83 -2.98
C LEU A 279 0.66 -3.58 -3.83
N ALA A 280 -0.12 -2.52 -3.69
CA ALA A 280 0.06 -1.27 -4.42
C ALA A 280 1.49 -0.72 -4.28
N GLY A 281 2.15 -0.49 -5.42
CA GLY A 281 3.53 -0.02 -5.50
C GLY A 281 4.60 -1.10 -5.35
N THR A 282 4.23 -2.38 -5.27
CA THR A 282 5.18 -3.49 -5.07
C THR A 282 5.52 -4.22 -6.36
N ARG A 283 6.71 -4.83 -6.40
CA ARG A 283 7.22 -5.61 -7.54
C ARG A 283 7.65 -6.97 -7.03
N TRP A 284 7.45 -8.01 -7.83
CA TRP A 284 7.73 -9.38 -7.42
C TRP A 284 8.32 -10.20 -8.56
N GLN A 285 9.34 -11.01 -8.27
CA GLN A 285 9.89 -11.98 -9.21
C GLN A 285 9.37 -13.36 -8.88
N VAL A 286 8.72 -14.00 -9.84
CA VAL A 286 8.12 -15.32 -9.67
C VAL A 286 9.21 -16.38 -9.69
N GLU A 287 9.17 -17.22 -8.67
CA GLU A 287 10.18 -18.22 -8.37
C GLU A 287 9.70 -19.63 -8.68
N THR A 288 8.42 -19.87 -8.41
CA THR A 288 7.77 -21.17 -8.64
C THR A 288 6.41 -20.98 -9.29
N MET A 289 6.05 -21.95 -10.11
CA MET A 289 4.76 -22.07 -10.78
C MET A 289 4.26 -23.49 -10.57
N GLY A 290 3.09 -23.65 -9.95
CA GLY A 290 2.51 -24.97 -9.65
C GLY A 290 3.36 -25.82 -8.69
N GLY A 291 4.19 -25.19 -7.86
CA GLY A 291 5.12 -25.89 -6.96
C GLY A 291 6.44 -26.33 -7.61
N THR A 292 6.60 -26.13 -8.92
CA THR A 292 7.86 -26.35 -9.65
C THR A 292 8.61 -25.04 -9.86
N ALA A 293 9.94 -25.07 -9.89
CA ALA A 293 10.74 -23.89 -10.20
C ALA A 293 10.42 -23.38 -11.62
N VAL A 294 10.45 -22.06 -11.80
CA VAL A 294 10.29 -21.45 -13.13
C VAL A 294 11.40 -21.90 -14.08
N VAL A 295 11.10 -21.93 -15.38
CA VAL A 295 12.06 -22.32 -16.43
C VAL A 295 13.27 -21.38 -16.38
N ALA A 296 14.47 -21.95 -16.38
CA ALA A 296 15.71 -21.16 -16.33
C ALA A 296 15.78 -20.14 -17.48
N GLY A 297 16.12 -18.90 -17.14
CA GLY A 297 16.17 -17.79 -18.11
C GLY A 297 14.81 -17.18 -18.47
N SER A 298 13.69 -17.71 -17.96
CA SER A 298 12.36 -17.09 -18.17
C SER A 298 12.07 -15.96 -17.18
N GLU A 299 12.56 -16.04 -15.94
CA GLU A 299 12.49 -14.96 -14.94
C GLU A 299 11.18 -14.14 -14.89
N PRO A 300 10.01 -14.78 -14.67
CA PRO A 300 8.73 -14.08 -14.71
C PRO A 300 8.62 -13.04 -13.59
N GLN A 301 7.91 -11.95 -13.85
CA GLN A 301 7.75 -10.84 -12.91
C GLN A 301 6.33 -10.30 -12.95
N ILE A 302 5.85 -9.83 -11.80
CA ILE A 302 4.58 -9.11 -11.67
C ILE A 302 4.80 -7.83 -10.85
N ASN A 303 4.32 -6.72 -11.40
CA ASN A 303 4.32 -5.41 -10.78
C ASN A 303 2.88 -5.01 -10.47
N PHE A 304 2.65 -4.50 -9.26
CA PHE A 304 1.37 -3.97 -8.80
C PHE A 304 1.52 -2.45 -8.67
N GLU A 305 0.92 -1.72 -9.60
CA GLU A 305 0.98 -0.25 -9.64
C GLU A 305 0.05 0.37 -8.59
N ALA A 306 0.41 1.56 -8.12
CA ALA A 306 -0.36 2.27 -7.09
C ALA A 306 -1.78 2.68 -7.54
N ASP A 307 -2.02 2.75 -8.84
CA ASP A 307 -3.31 3.10 -9.45
C ASP A 307 -4.23 1.89 -9.69
N GLY A 308 -3.88 0.71 -9.16
CA GLY A 308 -4.67 -0.51 -9.33
C GLY A 308 -4.41 -1.25 -10.65
N LYS A 309 -3.32 -0.95 -11.35
CA LYS A 309 -2.89 -1.72 -12.52
C LYS A 309 -1.87 -2.80 -12.18
N ILE A 310 -1.82 -3.82 -13.03
CA ILE A 310 -0.72 -4.78 -13.05
C ILE A 310 -0.04 -4.77 -14.41
N ASN A 311 1.27 -5.00 -14.39
CA ASN A 311 2.06 -5.27 -15.58
C ASN A 311 3.18 -6.25 -15.26
N GLY A 312 3.75 -6.89 -16.27
CA GLY A 312 4.88 -7.78 -16.05
C GLY A 312 5.23 -8.66 -17.24
N THR A 313 5.90 -9.77 -16.94
CA THR A 313 6.25 -10.80 -17.91
C THR A 313 6.01 -12.19 -17.34
N THR A 314 5.50 -13.10 -18.17
CA THR A 314 5.43 -14.55 -17.89
C THR A 314 6.75 -15.27 -18.21
N GLY A 315 7.74 -14.48 -18.64
CA GLY A 315 9.08 -14.87 -19.06
C GLY A 315 9.28 -14.99 -20.57
N CYS A 316 8.19 -15.11 -21.32
CA CYS A 316 8.19 -15.02 -22.78
C CYS A 316 7.29 -13.89 -23.24
N ASN A 317 6.05 -13.84 -22.75
CA ASN A 317 5.12 -12.76 -23.07
C ASN A 317 5.11 -11.66 -22.00
N ARG A 318 4.67 -10.48 -22.43
CA ARG A 318 4.36 -9.35 -21.55
C ARG A 318 2.86 -9.34 -21.28
N PHE A 319 2.48 -9.02 -20.06
CA PHE A 319 1.08 -8.89 -19.68
C PHE A 319 0.80 -7.54 -19.03
N PHE A 320 -0.46 -7.14 -19.07
CA PHE A 320 -1.01 -5.96 -18.41
C PHE A 320 -2.46 -6.22 -17.99
N GLY A 321 -2.98 -5.43 -17.04
CA GLY A 321 -4.37 -5.52 -16.60
C GLY A 321 -4.64 -4.60 -15.41
N GLY A 322 -5.83 -4.73 -14.83
CA GLY A 322 -6.20 -4.15 -13.55
C GLY A 322 -6.20 -5.20 -12.45
N TYR A 323 -6.09 -4.76 -11.20
CA TYR A 323 -6.33 -5.58 -10.02
C TYR A 323 -7.05 -4.80 -8.94
N ALA A 324 -7.83 -5.50 -8.13
CA ALA A 324 -8.37 -5.02 -6.87
C ALA A 324 -7.97 -5.99 -5.75
N GLN A 325 -7.64 -5.45 -4.58
CA GLN A 325 -7.28 -6.23 -3.40
C GLN A 325 -8.25 -5.94 -2.26
N THR A 326 -8.81 -7.00 -1.67
CA THR A 326 -9.61 -6.93 -0.45
C THR A 326 -9.03 -7.94 0.56
N GLY A 327 -8.14 -7.46 1.43
CA GLY A 327 -7.39 -8.36 2.33
C GLY A 327 -6.48 -9.30 1.54
N ALA A 328 -6.74 -10.61 1.64
CA ALA A 328 -6.04 -11.65 0.89
C ALA A 328 -6.66 -11.89 -0.49
N GLU A 329 -7.90 -11.49 -0.73
CA GLU A 329 -8.55 -11.70 -2.02
C GLU A 329 -7.98 -10.72 -3.06
N LEU A 330 -7.59 -11.29 -4.20
CA LEU A 330 -7.12 -10.55 -5.36
C LEU A 330 -8.09 -10.82 -6.52
N ALA A 331 -8.56 -9.74 -7.14
CA ALA A 331 -9.44 -9.80 -8.31
C ALA A 331 -8.74 -9.10 -9.48
N PHE A 332 -8.29 -9.89 -10.45
CA PHE A 332 -7.66 -9.38 -11.66
C PHE A 332 -8.73 -9.10 -12.73
N THR A 333 -8.57 -8.00 -13.46
CA THR A 333 -9.54 -7.54 -14.46
C THR A 333 -8.84 -7.10 -15.75
N GLY A 334 -9.46 -7.38 -16.90
CA GLY A 334 -8.94 -6.91 -18.19
C GLY A 334 -7.51 -7.39 -18.51
N VAL A 335 -7.11 -8.55 -18.01
CA VAL A 335 -5.75 -9.07 -18.23
C VAL A 335 -5.55 -9.43 -19.70
N GLY A 336 -4.58 -8.76 -20.33
CA GLY A 336 -4.14 -9.00 -21.70
C GLY A 336 -2.68 -9.43 -21.74
N MET A 337 -2.33 -10.28 -22.71
CA MET A 337 -0.96 -10.74 -22.93
C MET A 337 -0.58 -10.65 -24.42
N THR A 338 0.69 -10.40 -24.71
CA THR A 338 1.24 -10.60 -26.06
C THR A 338 1.21 -12.09 -26.42
N LYS A 339 1.20 -12.43 -27.71
CA LYS A 339 1.23 -13.82 -28.20
C LYS A 339 2.48 -14.08 -29.04
N MET A 340 3.64 -14.13 -28.39
CA MET A 340 4.89 -14.58 -29.00
C MET A 340 5.03 -16.09 -28.83
N ALA A 341 5.55 -16.77 -29.85
CA ALA A 341 5.84 -18.19 -29.77
C ALA A 341 7.13 -18.41 -28.96
N CYS A 342 7.01 -19.09 -27.83
CA CYS A 342 8.13 -19.37 -26.94
C CYS A 342 8.84 -20.66 -27.40
N MET A 343 10.13 -20.57 -27.72
CA MET A 343 10.90 -21.71 -28.25
C MET A 343 11.59 -22.55 -27.17
N ALA A 344 11.55 -22.12 -25.91
CA ALA A 344 12.12 -22.86 -24.79
C ALA A 344 11.08 -23.81 -24.18
N ASP A 345 11.49 -25.07 -23.98
CA ASP A 345 10.66 -26.12 -23.40
C ASP A 345 10.12 -25.72 -22.02
N GLY A 346 8.83 -26.01 -21.77
CA GLY A 346 8.14 -25.72 -20.50
C GLY A 346 7.67 -24.27 -20.31
N VAL A 347 8.15 -23.29 -21.09
CA VAL A 347 7.76 -21.88 -20.93
C VAL A 347 6.29 -21.64 -21.29
N MET A 348 5.77 -22.37 -22.28
CA MET A 348 4.35 -22.29 -22.67
C MET A 348 3.40 -22.82 -21.58
N GLU A 349 3.79 -23.90 -20.90
CA GLU A 349 3.01 -24.50 -19.80
C GLU A 349 3.00 -23.56 -18.59
N GLN A 350 4.17 -23.01 -18.26
CA GLN A 350 4.33 -21.97 -17.25
C GLN A 350 3.45 -20.75 -17.53
N GLU A 351 3.46 -20.23 -18.76
CA GLU A 351 2.65 -19.09 -19.16
C GLU A 351 1.15 -19.38 -19.05
N SER A 352 0.73 -20.57 -19.47
CA SER A 352 -0.67 -20.99 -19.36
C SER A 352 -1.12 -21.06 -17.90
N ALA A 353 -0.28 -21.61 -17.01
CA ALA A 353 -0.56 -21.65 -15.57
C ALA A 353 -0.62 -20.24 -14.96
N PHE A 354 0.24 -19.33 -15.41
CA PHE A 354 0.26 -17.93 -14.96
C PHE A 354 -1.01 -17.20 -15.38
N GLY A 355 -1.39 -17.33 -16.66
CA GLY A 355 -2.62 -16.75 -17.19
C GLY A 355 -3.88 -17.28 -16.50
N ALA A 356 -3.93 -18.59 -16.20
CA ALA A 356 -5.04 -19.19 -15.48
C ALA A 356 -5.23 -18.55 -14.09
N ILE A 357 -4.15 -18.40 -13.32
CA ILE A 357 -4.17 -17.71 -12.03
C ILE A 357 -4.71 -16.28 -12.19
N LEU A 358 -4.20 -15.51 -13.15
CA LEU A 358 -4.65 -14.11 -13.37
C LEU A 358 -6.06 -13.95 -13.95
N SER A 359 -6.73 -15.04 -14.32
CA SER A 359 -8.07 -15.00 -14.92
C SER A 359 -9.18 -15.49 -13.98
N GLY A 360 -8.81 -16.20 -12.91
CA GLY A 360 -9.74 -16.79 -11.95
C GLY A 360 -9.85 -16.01 -10.65
N LYS A 361 -10.57 -16.57 -9.69
CA LYS A 361 -10.53 -16.10 -8.30
C LYS A 361 -9.16 -16.40 -7.72
N THR A 362 -8.57 -15.40 -7.06
CA THR A 362 -7.25 -15.56 -6.45
C THR A 362 -7.20 -15.13 -5.01
N GLU A 363 -6.43 -15.87 -4.23
CA GLU A 363 -6.10 -15.54 -2.85
C GLU A 363 -4.58 -15.41 -2.74
N GLY A 364 -4.14 -14.30 -2.16
CA GLY A 364 -2.75 -13.98 -1.93
C GLY A 364 -2.39 -14.08 -0.45
N SER A 365 -1.18 -14.52 -0.17
CA SER A 365 -0.62 -14.59 1.18
C SER A 365 0.88 -14.29 1.16
N ILE A 366 1.46 -14.01 2.32
CA ILE A 366 2.92 -13.95 2.48
C ILE A 366 3.37 -15.19 3.22
N ASP A 367 4.31 -15.95 2.66
CA ASP A 367 4.86 -17.13 3.30
C ASP A 367 5.80 -16.77 4.47
N SER A 368 6.34 -17.80 5.14
CA SER A 368 7.26 -17.60 6.27
C SER A 368 8.54 -16.86 5.90
N LEU A 369 8.91 -16.81 4.62
CA LEU A 369 10.14 -16.23 4.09
C LEU A 369 9.91 -14.82 3.52
N GLY A 370 8.67 -14.31 3.58
CA GLY A 370 8.32 -13.00 3.03
C GLY A 370 8.01 -13.02 1.54
N ASN A 371 7.79 -14.20 0.94
CA ASN A 371 7.40 -14.32 -0.46
C ASN A 371 5.88 -14.21 -0.62
N LEU A 372 5.46 -13.54 -1.67
CA LEU A 372 4.08 -13.51 -2.12
C LEU A 372 3.70 -14.87 -2.70
N VAL A 373 2.68 -15.50 -2.15
CA VAL A 373 2.05 -16.69 -2.72
C VAL A 373 0.69 -16.28 -3.24
N ILE A 374 0.45 -16.44 -4.54
CA ILE A 374 -0.88 -16.24 -5.15
C ILE A 374 -1.40 -17.58 -5.62
N ARG A 375 -2.57 -17.96 -5.11
CA ARG A 375 -3.27 -19.21 -5.41
C ARG A 375 -4.51 -18.92 -6.25
N GLY A 376 -4.63 -19.58 -7.39
CA GLY A 376 -5.83 -19.56 -8.23
C GLY A 376 -6.85 -20.63 -7.84
N GLU A 377 -8.01 -20.58 -8.49
CA GLU A 377 -9.20 -21.42 -8.22
C GLU A 377 -8.92 -22.93 -8.33
N ASP A 378 -8.09 -23.33 -9.30
CA ASP A 378 -7.73 -24.75 -9.53
C ASP A 378 -6.64 -25.26 -8.56
N GLY A 379 -6.28 -24.47 -7.55
CA GLY A 379 -5.21 -24.78 -6.60
C GLY A 379 -3.79 -24.60 -7.15
N VAL A 380 -3.66 -24.23 -8.43
CA VAL A 380 -2.40 -23.78 -9.03
C VAL A 380 -1.99 -22.48 -8.35
N SER A 381 -0.74 -22.41 -7.92
CA SER A 381 -0.20 -21.22 -7.26
C SER A 381 1.15 -20.84 -7.82
N PHE A 382 1.51 -19.58 -7.66
CA PHE A 382 2.89 -19.14 -7.82
C PHE A 382 3.41 -18.54 -6.53
N THR A 383 4.70 -18.74 -6.28
CA THR A 383 5.43 -18.04 -5.22
C THR A 383 6.36 -17.04 -5.88
N ALA A 384 6.34 -15.80 -5.42
CA ALA A 384 7.13 -14.71 -5.94
C ALA A 384 7.85 -14.00 -4.79
N ARG A 385 9.13 -13.70 -4.99
CA ARG A 385 9.93 -12.94 -4.03
C ARG A 385 9.72 -11.44 -4.25
N PRO A 386 9.78 -10.59 -3.22
CA PRO A 386 9.73 -9.15 -3.40
C PRO A 386 10.97 -8.68 -4.18
N LEU A 387 10.74 -7.83 -5.17
CA LEU A 387 11.76 -6.98 -5.77
C LEU A 387 11.68 -5.59 -5.13
N PRO A 388 12.82 -4.92 -4.88
CA PRO A 388 12.81 -3.54 -4.41
C PRO A 388 12.07 -2.64 -5.43
N ALA A 389 11.33 -1.65 -4.94
CA ALA A 389 10.76 -0.64 -5.83
C ALA A 389 11.89 0.16 -6.51
N GLU A 390 11.60 0.74 -7.68
CA GLU A 390 12.57 1.60 -8.35
C GLU A 390 12.85 2.83 -7.46
N GLY A 391 14.03 2.87 -6.85
CA GLY A 391 14.45 3.92 -5.90
C GLY A 391 14.53 3.48 -4.44
N ASP A 392 13.92 2.35 -4.05
CA ASP A 392 13.90 1.82 -2.68
C ASP A 392 14.96 0.73 -2.45
N VAL A 393 16.12 0.89 -3.09
CA VAL A 393 17.31 0.07 -2.80
C VAL A 393 17.76 0.44 -1.39
N VAL A 394 17.17 -0.19 -0.38
CA VAL A 394 17.61 -0.04 1.01
C VAL A 394 18.98 -0.69 1.09
N GLU A 395 20.01 0.14 1.26
CA GLU A 395 21.35 -0.36 1.51
C GLU A 395 21.34 -1.21 2.79
N GLY A 396 21.57 -2.52 2.63
CA GLY A 396 21.82 -3.39 3.76
C GLY A 396 23.12 -3.00 4.43
N ASP A 397 23.13 -2.92 5.75
CA ASP A 397 24.35 -2.68 6.53
C ASP A 397 25.20 -3.96 6.53
N PRO A 398 26.39 -3.97 5.88
CA PRO A 398 27.26 -5.15 5.85
C PRO A 398 27.67 -5.66 7.23
N ALA A 399 27.63 -4.81 8.28
CA ALA A 399 27.91 -5.23 9.65
C ALA A 399 26.93 -6.32 10.13
N THR A 400 25.73 -6.40 9.55
CA THR A 400 24.72 -7.43 9.86
C THR A 400 25.09 -8.83 9.37
N LEU A 401 26.07 -8.96 8.47
CA LEU A 401 26.56 -10.26 8.01
C LEU A 401 27.43 -10.95 9.08
N GLY A 402 28.12 -10.17 9.91
CA GLY A 402 29.05 -10.66 10.95
C GLY A 402 28.37 -11.08 12.26
N GLY A 403 29.09 -11.78 13.13
CA GLY A 403 28.59 -12.14 14.47
C GLY A 403 28.07 -13.58 14.61
N GLY A 404 28.43 -14.48 13.70
CA GLY A 404 28.14 -15.90 13.82
C GLY A 404 28.25 -16.65 12.49
N ALA A 405 28.17 -17.98 12.57
CA ALA A 405 28.03 -18.81 11.37
C ALA A 405 26.58 -18.78 10.90
N TRP A 406 26.38 -18.52 9.61
CA TRP A 406 25.12 -18.75 8.91
C TRP A 406 25.08 -20.17 8.42
N THR A 407 24.02 -20.90 8.73
CA THR A 407 23.73 -22.25 8.27
C THR A 407 22.75 -22.19 7.10
N VAL A 408 23.07 -22.88 6.00
CA VAL A 408 22.18 -22.94 4.82
C VAL A 408 20.97 -23.82 5.12
N GLU A 409 19.77 -23.26 4.96
CA GLU A 409 18.51 -23.99 5.09
C GLU A 409 17.96 -24.46 3.73
N ASP A 410 18.19 -23.66 2.69
CA ASP A 410 17.75 -23.96 1.33
C ASP A 410 18.81 -23.56 0.31
N LEU A 411 19.04 -24.46 -0.65
CA LEU A 411 19.93 -24.25 -1.78
C LEU A 411 19.16 -24.42 -3.09
N ASN A 412 19.05 -23.33 -3.86
CA ASN A 412 18.35 -23.26 -5.13
C ASN A 412 16.93 -23.88 -5.09
N ARG A 413 16.20 -23.70 -3.98
CA ARG A 413 14.83 -24.22 -3.77
C ARG A 413 14.72 -25.74 -3.78
N GLY A 414 15.84 -26.44 -3.53
CA GLY A 414 15.92 -27.90 -3.46
C GLY A 414 16.13 -28.44 -2.05
N GLY A 415 16.18 -27.57 -1.02
CA GLY A 415 16.61 -27.93 0.32
C GLY A 415 18.09 -28.29 0.40
N VAL A 416 18.49 -28.84 1.55
CA VAL A 416 19.82 -29.37 1.83
C VAL A 416 19.68 -30.82 2.26
N ILE A 417 20.63 -31.68 1.87
CA ILE A 417 20.65 -33.10 2.25
C ILE A 417 20.72 -33.22 3.77
N ASP A 418 19.86 -34.06 4.35
CA ASP A 418 19.83 -34.33 5.79
C ASP A 418 21.20 -34.71 6.35
N ASN A 419 21.49 -34.25 7.57
CA ASN A 419 22.76 -34.46 8.28
C ASN A 419 23.99 -33.85 7.57
N THR A 420 23.79 -32.93 6.62
CA THR A 420 24.87 -32.13 6.05
C THR A 420 24.70 -30.68 6.50
N VAL A 421 25.78 -30.08 7.03
CA VAL A 421 25.74 -28.70 7.53
C VAL A 421 26.62 -27.84 6.63
N LEU A 422 25.94 -27.01 5.85
CA LEU A 422 26.56 -26.00 5.00
C LEU A 422 26.59 -24.70 5.79
N THR A 423 27.76 -24.06 5.87
CA THR A 423 27.91 -22.83 6.65
C THR A 423 28.68 -21.75 5.91
N LEU A 424 28.38 -20.49 6.21
CA LEU A 424 29.17 -19.31 5.86
C LEU A 424 29.34 -18.44 7.10
N THR A 425 30.57 -18.05 7.41
CA THR A 425 30.91 -17.10 8.47
C THR A 425 31.57 -15.92 7.82
N PHE A 426 30.97 -14.74 7.99
CA PHE A 426 31.48 -13.47 7.50
C PHE A 426 32.16 -12.73 8.64
N THR A 427 33.29 -12.11 8.35
CA THR A 427 34.03 -11.26 9.28
C THR A 427 34.04 -9.82 8.80
N GLU A 428 34.22 -8.88 9.72
CA GLU A 428 34.23 -7.43 9.43
C GLU A 428 35.40 -7.01 8.52
N ASP A 429 36.49 -7.77 8.49
CA ASP A 429 37.64 -7.55 7.58
C ASP A 429 37.41 -8.10 6.16
N GLY A 430 36.17 -8.45 5.80
CA GLY A 430 35.80 -8.88 4.46
C GLY A 430 36.23 -10.32 4.14
N LYS A 431 36.41 -11.18 5.14
CA LYS A 431 36.69 -12.61 4.94
C LYS A 431 35.43 -13.45 5.09
N VAL A 432 35.37 -14.50 4.28
CA VAL A 432 34.35 -15.55 4.39
C VAL A 432 35.03 -16.89 4.58
N SER A 433 34.50 -17.69 5.49
CA SER A 433 34.91 -19.08 5.70
C SER A 433 33.69 -19.95 5.95
N GLY A 434 33.80 -21.26 5.72
CA GLY A 434 32.64 -22.11 5.88
C GLY A 434 32.85 -23.57 5.50
N SER A 435 31.74 -24.30 5.50
CA SER A 435 31.63 -25.71 5.14
C SER A 435 30.67 -25.86 3.96
N THR A 436 31.02 -26.68 2.98
CA THR A 436 30.10 -27.13 1.92
C THR A 436 29.38 -28.43 2.29
N GLY A 437 29.54 -28.90 3.53
CA GLY A 437 29.12 -30.22 3.99
C GLY A 437 30.12 -31.35 3.67
N CYS A 438 31.11 -31.10 2.82
CA CYS A 438 32.14 -32.06 2.41
C CYS A 438 33.55 -31.46 2.50
N ASN A 439 33.73 -30.27 1.95
CA ASN A 439 34.96 -29.49 2.00
C ASN A 439 34.78 -28.23 2.84
N ASN A 440 35.91 -27.69 3.27
CA ASN A 440 35.94 -26.36 3.85
C ASN A 440 36.20 -25.35 2.73
N LEU A 441 35.52 -24.21 2.81
CA LEU A 441 35.72 -23.07 1.92
C LEU A 441 36.30 -21.88 2.69
N SER A 442 37.09 -21.07 1.99
CA SER A 442 37.61 -19.80 2.52
C SER A 442 37.84 -18.81 1.39
N GLY A 443 37.72 -17.52 1.68
CA GLY A 443 37.96 -16.47 0.69
C GLY A 443 37.69 -15.09 1.26
N SER A 444 37.46 -14.15 0.35
CA SER A 444 37.03 -12.79 0.67
C SER A 444 35.69 -12.48 0.02
N TYR A 445 34.97 -11.56 0.62
CA TYR A 445 33.73 -11.02 0.09
C TYR A 445 33.77 -9.50 0.16
N THR A 446 33.01 -8.87 -0.72
CA THR A 446 32.69 -7.44 -0.65
C THR A 446 31.19 -7.31 -0.65
N ALA A 447 30.63 -6.63 0.34
CA ALA A 447 29.21 -6.31 0.42
C ALA A 447 29.03 -4.79 0.38
N THR A 448 28.15 -4.33 -0.51
CA THR A 448 27.81 -2.92 -0.69
C THR A 448 26.31 -2.81 -0.84
N GLY A 449 25.64 -2.12 0.09
CA GLY A 449 24.21 -1.87 0.03
C GLY A 449 23.39 -3.14 -0.25
N THR A 450 23.07 -3.41 -1.52
CA THR A 450 22.28 -4.55 -1.97
C THR A 450 23.04 -5.64 -2.71
N SER A 451 24.34 -5.47 -2.97
CA SER A 451 25.17 -6.46 -3.64
C SER A 451 26.21 -7.08 -2.70
N LEU A 452 26.43 -8.37 -2.87
CA LEU A 452 27.44 -9.16 -2.17
C LEU A 452 28.17 -9.97 -3.23
N THR A 453 29.46 -9.73 -3.38
CA THR A 453 30.32 -10.43 -4.33
C THR A 453 31.35 -11.25 -3.58
N PHE A 454 31.46 -12.53 -3.93
CA PHE A 454 32.54 -13.38 -3.46
C PHE A 454 33.73 -13.26 -4.42
N SER A 455 34.91 -13.01 -3.86
CA SER A 455 36.16 -13.27 -4.58
C SER A 455 36.31 -14.78 -4.82
N PRO A 456 37.21 -15.22 -5.73
CA PRO A 456 37.46 -16.65 -5.93
C PRO A 456 37.68 -17.40 -4.62
N LEU A 457 36.80 -18.37 -4.34
CA LEU A 457 36.81 -19.13 -3.10
C LEU A 457 37.81 -20.29 -3.21
N ALA A 458 38.67 -20.44 -2.20
CA ALA A 458 39.56 -21.57 -2.05
C ALA A 458 38.85 -22.68 -1.27
N MET A 459 39.03 -23.92 -1.72
CA MET A 459 38.42 -25.10 -1.09
C MET A 459 39.43 -26.19 -0.85
N THR A 460 39.20 -26.99 0.20
CA THR A 460 39.87 -28.29 0.32
C THR A 460 39.42 -29.23 -0.81
N ARG A 461 40.21 -30.27 -1.10
CA ARG A 461 39.91 -31.28 -2.13
C ARG A 461 39.72 -32.67 -1.53
N ARG A 462 38.82 -32.79 -0.56
CA ARG A 462 38.37 -34.08 -0.03
C ARG A 462 37.34 -34.68 -0.98
N ALA A 463 37.44 -35.99 -1.19
CA ALA A 463 36.41 -36.71 -1.91
C ALA A 463 35.15 -36.82 -1.04
N CYS A 464 34.01 -36.40 -1.58
CA CYS A 464 32.74 -36.52 -0.88
C CYS A 464 32.28 -37.97 -0.83
N LEU A 465 31.60 -38.34 0.26
CA LEU A 465 31.19 -39.72 0.53
C LEU A 465 30.21 -40.26 -0.52
N THR A 466 29.37 -39.38 -1.09
CA THR A 466 28.34 -39.77 -2.06
C THR A 466 28.29 -38.82 -3.26
N PRO A 467 27.84 -39.28 -4.44
CA PRO A 467 27.59 -38.41 -5.58
C PRO A 467 26.58 -37.30 -5.29
N ALA A 468 25.58 -37.56 -4.45
CA ALA A 468 24.59 -36.57 -4.04
C ALA A 468 25.24 -35.41 -3.26
N LEU A 469 26.14 -35.72 -2.31
CA LEU A 469 26.87 -34.71 -1.55
C LEU A 469 27.82 -33.90 -2.46
N ASN A 470 28.47 -34.57 -3.41
CA ASN A 470 29.31 -33.89 -4.41
C ASN A 470 28.49 -32.93 -5.30
N ASN A 471 27.29 -33.34 -5.70
CA ASN A 471 26.37 -32.49 -6.47
C ASN A 471 25.89 -31.29 -5.65
N GLN A 472 25.58 -31.47 -4.36
CA GLN A 472 25.21 -30.38 -3.47
C GLN A 472 26.36 -29.38 -3.29
N GLU A 473 27.59 -29.85 -3.05
CA GLU A 473 28.78 -29.00 -2.98
C GLU A 473 28.96 -28.18 -4.27
N THR A 474 28.81 -28.83 -5.43
CA THR A 474 28.92 -28.18 -6.75
C THR A 474 27.84 -27.11 -6.92
N LYS A 475 26.58 -27.40 -6.55
CA LYS A 475 25.48 -26.43 -6.61
C LYS A 475 25.71 -25.24 -5.67
N PHE A 476 26.18 -25.50 -4.45
CA PHE A 476 26.42 -24.47 -3.45
C PHE A 476 27.54 -23.54 -3.90
N THR A 477 28.67 -24.11 -4.31
CA THR A 477 29.82 -23.33 -4.78
C THR A 477 29.51 -22.56 -6.06
N ALA A 478 28.72 -23.12 -6.98
CA ALA A 478 28.26 -22.41 -8.16
C ALA A 478 27.31 -21.25 -7.82
N ALA A 479 26.46 -21.41 -6.80
CA ALA A 479 25.56 -20.35 -6.34
C ALA A 479 26.33 -19.15 -5.76
N LEU A 480 27.44 -19.40 -5.07
CA LEU A 480 28.30 -18.36 -4.47
C LEU A 480 29.25 -17.68 -5.48
N GLN A 481 29.11 -17.92 -6.79
CA GLN A 481 29.93 -17.24 -7.79
C GLN A 481 29.30 -15.93 -8.22
N GLY A 482 30.14 -14.95 -8.58
CA GLY A 482 29.69 -13.67 -9.12
C GLY A 482 29.04 -12.73 -8.10
N GLU A 483 28.41 -11.68 -8.61
CA GLU A 483 27.68 -10.72 -7.82
C GLU A 483 26.30 -11.27 -7.47
N MET A 484 25.96 -11.27 -6.18
CA MET A 484 24.67 -11.69 -5.67
C MET A 484 23.93 -10.49 -5.09
N ALA A 485 22.64 -10.40 -5.34
CA ALA A 485 21.77 -9.57 -4.53
C ALA A 485 21.63 -10.22 -3.14
N TRP A 486 21.72 -9.43 -2.07
CA TRP A 486 21.55 -9.93 -0.71
C TRP A 486 20.55 -9.10 0.09
N ARG A 487 19.94 -9.73 1.09
CA ARG A 487 19.11 -9.06 2.11
C ARG A 487 18.98 -9.90 3.37
N ILE A 488 18.60 -9.24 4.46
CA ILE A 488 18.06 -9.90 5.65
C ILE A 488 16.53 -9.89 5.56
N THR A 489 15.90 -11.06 5.58
CA THR A 489 14.43 -11.19 5.57
C THR A 489 13.83 -10.71 6.89
N ALA A 490 12.53 -10.43 6.90
CA ALA A 490 11.83 -9.95 8.11
C ALA A 490 11.91 -10.92 9.29
N ASP A 491 12.12 -12.21 9.01
CA ASP A 491 12.28 -13.28 10.00
C ASP A 491 13.76 -13.63 10.26
N GLY A 492 14.70 -12.78 9.82
CA GLY A 492 16.12 -12.81 10.19
C GLY A 492 16.99 -13.76 9.37
N ALA A 493 16.50 -14.31 8.26
CA ALA A 493 17.32 -15.12 7.36
C ALA A 493 18.17 -14.24 6.43
N LEU A 494 19.39 -14.65 6.16
CA LEU A 494 20.21 -14.09 5.07
C LEU A 494 19.80 -14.77 3.77
N GLU A 495 19.36 -13.99 2.81
CA GLU A 495 19.04 -14.49 1.48
C GLU A 495 20.02 -13.92 0.45
N LEU A 496 20.66 -14.82 -0.31
CA LEU A 496 21.54 -14.49 -1.43
C LEU A 496 20.89 -14.98 -2.72
N THR A 497 20.79 -14.11 -3.72
CA THR A 497 20.18 -14.45 -5.02
C THR A 497 21.01 -13.92 -6.18
N ARG A 498 20.95 -14.63 -7.32
CA ARG A 498 21.54 -14.19 -8.59
C ARG A 498 20.68 -14.73 -9.74
N GLU A 499 20.73 -14.05 -10.88
CA GLU A 499 20.15 -14.53 -12.15
C GLU A 499 20.51 -15.99 -12.45
N GLY A 500 19.65 -16.65 -13.23
CA GLY A 500 19.82 -18.08 -13.54
C GLY A 500 19.34 -19.03 -12.43
N GLY A 501 18.59 -18.51 -11.45
CA GLY A 501 17.94 -19.32 -10.41
C GLY A 501 18.82 -19.70 -9.23
N HIS A 502 19.98 -19.03 -9.07
CA HIS A 502 20.84 -19.27 -7.92
C HIS A 502 20.27 -18.58 -6.67
N ARG A 503 20.06 -19.37 -5.62
CA ARG A 503 19.56 -18.91 -4.34
C ARG A 503 20.22 -19.67 -3.19
N VAL A 504 20.63 -18.94 -2.17
CA VAL A 504 21.09 -19.53 -0.90
C VAL A 504 20.35 -18.82 0.22
N LEU A 505 19.55 -19.57 0.97
CA LEU A 505 18.89 -19.08 2.18
C LEU A 505 19.63 -19.60 3.40
N LEU A 506 20.04 -18.70 4.29
CA LEU A 506 20.82 -19.03 5.47
C LEU A 506 20.20 -18.44 6.74
N ARG A 507 20.42 -19.11 7.87
CA ARG A 507 20.04 -18.63 9.21
C ARG A 507 21.16 -18.80 10.22
N ARG A 508 21.12 -18.02 11.30
CA ARG A 508 22.06 -18.16 12.41
C ARG A 508 21.67 -19.27 13.37
#